data_AF-A0A067C857-F1
#
_entry.id   AF-A0A067C857-F1
#
_cell.length_a   1.000
_cell.length_b   1.000
_cell.length_c   1.000
_cell.angle_alpha   90.00
_cell.angle_beta   90.00
_cell.angle_gamma   90.00
#
_symmetry.space_group_name_H-M   'P 1'
#
loop_
_entity.id
_entity.type
_entity.pdbx_description
1 polymer ?
#
loop_
_entity_poly.entity_id
_entity_poly.type
_entity_poly.pdbx_seq_one_letter_code
_entity_poly.pdbx_strand_id
1 'polypeptide(L)'
;MRTLEFWRVQLTPTSVAHVLDWVTRSPRLESVTWMSCAIFGRNIGCAIDAVQRCIRAGAHAVAFEDCGIDTHGATALANGLRNTHARHRTIIDLSRNKVLIAAARAMLSALATCTNVSIKLTNSLRTLSVDDQAKQAGVTIEWCQRDVWPSCGLTLHSTGT
;
A
#
# COMPACT_ATOMS: atom_id res chain seq x y z
N MET A 1 -13.03 -4.29 -16.69
CA MET A 1 -11.88 -3.37 -16.63
C MET A 1 -10.79 -3.99 -15.76
N ARG A 2 -9.53 -3.97 -16.21
CA ARG A 2 -8.41 -4.61 -15.50
C ARG A 2 -7.59 -3.61 -14.68
N THR A 3 -7.18 -2.53 -15.32
CA THR A 3 -6.35 -1.49 -14.71
C THR A 3 -7.07 -0.16 -14.79
N LEU A 4 -6.92 0.65 -13.74
CA LEU A 4 -7.46 2.00 -13.67
C LEU A 4 -6.39 2.91 -13.09
N GLU A 5 -6.15 4.05 -13.74
CA GLU A 5 -5.17 5.03 -13.30
C GLU A 5 -5.77 6.43 -13.26
N PHE A 6 -5.57 7.14 -12.15
CA PHE A 6 -6.00 8.52 -11.98
C PHE A 6 -4.78 9.41 -11.83
N TRP A 7 -4.64 10.38 -12.73
CA TRP A 7 -3.49 11.26 -12.78
C TRP A 7 -3.92 12.68 -12.43
N ARG A 8 -3.46 13.19 -11.27
CA ARG A 8 -3.70 14.57 -10.81
C ARG A 8 -5.18 14.95 -10.77
N VAL A 9 -6.05 13.99 -10.49
CA VAL A 9 -7.51 14.21 -10.44
C VAL A 9 -7.89 14.81 -9.10
N GLN A 10 -8.65 15.91 -9.14
CA GLN A 10 -9.25 16.47 -7.94
C GLN A 10 -10.45 15.64 -7.52
N LEU A 11 -10.35 15.03 -6.33
CA LEU A 11 -11.35 14.13 -5.80
C LEU A 11 -11.82 14.61 -4.42
N THR A 12 -13.09 14.38 -4.14
CA THR A 12 -13.69 14.45 -2.81
C THR A 12 -13.81 13.04 -2.22
N PRO A 13 -14.00 12.88 -0.90
CA PRO A 13 -14.27 11.57 -0.30
C PRO A 13 -15.45 10.86 -0.98
N THR A 14 -16.51 11.59 -1.32
CA THR A 14 -17.69 11.06 -2.01
C THR A 14 -17.36 10.55 -3.41
N SER A 15 -16.59 11.31 -4.20
CA SER A 15 -16.20 10.84 -5.53
C SER A 15 -15.26 9.63 -5.47
N VAL A 16 -14.35 9.57 -4.48
CA VAL A 16 -13.51 8.38 -4.24
C VAL A 16 -14.39 7.17 -3.96
N ALA A 17 -15.37 7.28 -3.06
CA ALA A 17 -16.28 6.20 -2.73
C ALA A 17 -17.05 5.70 -3.95
N HIS A 18 -17.61 6.59 -4.76
CA HIS A 18 -18.33 6.21 -5.98
C HIS A 18 -17.45 5.52 -7.03
N VAL A 19 -16.23 6.04 -7.24
CA VAL A 19 -15.25 5.38 -8.12
C VAL A 19 -14.94 3.99 -7.60
N LEU A 20 -14.74 3.83 -6.29
CA LEU A 20 -14.46 2.55 -5.66
C LEU A 20 -15.65 1.58 -5.78
N ASP A 21 -16.88 2.03 -5.56
CA ASP A 21 -18.11 1.24 -5.77
C ASP A 21 -18.23 0.73 -7.21
N TRP A 22 -17.81 1.55 -8.17
CA TRP A 22 -17.83 1.17 -9.58
C TRP A 22 -16.71 0.18 -9.93
N VAL A 23 -15.46 0.52 -9.61
CA VAL A 23 -14.28 -0.29 -10.01
C VAL A 23 -14.29 -1.67 -9.36
N THR A 24 -14.73 -1.78 -8.11
CA THR A 24 -14.73 -3.06 -7.37
C THR A 24 -15.84 -4.02 -7.78
N ARG A 25 -16.81 -3.57 -8.58
CA ARG A 25 -17.78 -4.46 -9.26
C ARG A 25 -17.20 -5.14 -10.50
N SER A 26 -16.03 -4.73 -10.97
CA SER A 26 -15.38 -5.36 -12.12
C SER A 26 -14.79 -6.72 -11.72
N PRO A 27 -15.24 -7.86 -12.30
CA PRO A 27 -14.74 -9.19 -11.94
C PRO A 27 -13.31 -9.46 -12.41
N ARG A 28 -12.73 -8.54 -13.18
CA ARG A 28 -11.37 -8.65 -13.74
C ARG A 28 -10.45 -7.55 -13.20
N LEU A 29 -10.81 -6.90 -12.09
CA LEU A 29 -9.98 -5.84 -11.53
C LEU A 29 -8.63 -6.41 -11.10
N GLU A 30 -7.56 -5.91 -11.70
CA GLU A 30 -6.18 -6.29 -11.41
C GLU A 30 -5.48 -5.18 -10.64
N SER A 31 -5.64 -3.91 -11.03
CA SER A 31 -4.94 -2.80 -10.38
C SER A 31 -5.68 -1.46 -10.39
N VAL A 32 -5.44 -0.68 -9.33
CA VAL A 32 -5.89 0.73 -9.23
C VAL A 32 -4.70 1.60 -8.79
N THR A 33 -4.37 2.61 -9.59
CA THR A 33 -3.29 3.56 -9.30
C THR A 33 -3.84 4.97 -9.16
N TRP A 34 -3.46 5.63 -8.08
CA TRP A 34 -3.74 7.05 -7.83
C TRP A 34 -2.42 7.80 -7.86
N MET A 35 -2.26 8.72 -8.80
CA MET A 35 -1.03 9.50 -8.97
C MET A 35 -1.31 10.98 -8.74
N SER A 36 -0.56 11.58 -7.82
CA SER A 36 -0.69 12.98 -7.41
C SER A 36 -2.12 13.35 -7.00
N CYS A 37 -2.84 12.41 -6.36
CA CYS A 37 -4.19 12.61 -5.83
C CYS A 37 -4.12 12.97 -4.34
N ALA A 38 -3.98 14.26 -4.04
CA ALA A 38 -3.72 14.76 -2.68
C ALA A 38 -4.79 14.45 -1.63
N ILE A 39 -5.98 13.96 -2.04
CA ILE A 39 -7.04 13.55 -1.11
C ILE A 39 -6.55 12.44 -0.16
N PHE A 40 -5.70 11.53 -0.63
CA PHE A 40 -5.23 10.39 0.18
C PHE A 40 -4.23 10.80 1.27
N GLY A 41 -3.41 11.82 1.03
CA GLY A 41 -2.57 12.44 2.05
C GLY A 41 -3.36 13.30 3.05
N ARG A 42 -4.36 14.04 2.57
CA ARG A 42 -5.21 14.90 3.43
C ARG A 42 -6.24 14.12 4.25
N ASN A 43 -6.70 12.99 3.74
CA ASN A 43 -7.69 12.12 4.38
C ASN A 43 -7.27 10.67 4.19
N ILE A 44 -6.45 10.18 5.12
CA ILE A 44 -5.93 8.81 5.07
C ILE A 44 -7.03 7.75 5.13
N GLY A 45 -8.20 8.08 5.68
CA GLY A 45 -9.37 7.20 5.66
C GLY A 45 -9.79 6.81 4.23
N CYS A 46 -9.61 7.71 3.26
CA CYS A 46 -9.87 7.40 1.85
C CYS A 46 -8.88 6.35 1.31
N ALA A 47 -7.62 6.38 1.74
CA ALA A 47 -6.61 5.41 1.30
C ALA A 47 -6.87 4.03 1.93
N ILE A 48 -7.21 4.02 3.23
CA ILE A 48 -7.59 2.79 3.96
C ILE A 48 -8.80 2.13 3.28
N ASP A 49 -9.87 2.89 3.03
CA ASP A 49 -11.07 2.37 2.39
C ASP A 49 -10.78 1.88 0.96
N ALA A 50 -10.00 2.64 0.18
CA ALA A 50 -9.58 2.22 -1.16
C ALA A 50 -8.84 0.87 -1.14
N VAL A 51 -7.85 0.71 -0.26
CA VAL A 51 -7.09 -0.54 -0.14
C VAL A 51 -7.99 -1.69 0.29
N GLN A 52 -8.79 -1.51 1.34
CA GLN A 52 -9.66 -2.57 1.84
C GLN A 52 -10.69 -3.02 0.80
N ARG A 53 -11.30 -2.08 0.07
CA ARG A 53 -12.25 -2.39 -1.00
C ARG A 53 -11.59 -3.12 -2.16
N CYS A 54 -10.39 -2.70 -2.57
CA CYS A 54 -9.65 -3.37 -3.63
C CYS A 54 -9.22 -4.79 -3.22
N ILE A 55 -8.78 -5.00 -1.98
CA ILE A 55 -8.46 -6.34 -1.45
C ILE A 55 -9.70 -7.23 -1.45
N ARG A 56 -10.85 -6.72 -0.96
CA ARG A 56 -12.13 -7.45 -1.00
C ARG A 56 -12.52 -7.81 -2.44
N ALA A 57 -12.33 -6.90 -3.38
CA ALA A 57 -12.59 -7.13 -4.80
C ALA A 57 -11.63 -8.16 -5.44
N GLY A 58 -10.48 -8.44 -4.82
CA GLY A 58 -9.47 -9.36 -5.34
C GLY A 58 -8.43 -8.69 -6.25
N ALA A 59 -8.25 -7.37 -6.15
CA ALA A 59 -7.23 -6.66 -6.91
C ALA A 59 -5.82 -7.12 -6.49
N HIS A 60 -4.92 -7.21 -7.46
CA HIS A 60 -3.52 -7.59 -7.24
C HIS A 60 -2.64 -6.40 -6.85
N ALA A 61 -3.03 -5.17 -7.21
CA ALA A 61 -2.28 -3.98 -6.86
C ALA A 61 -3.15 -2.76 -6.55
N VAL A 62 -2.73 -1.99 -5.54
CA VAL A 62 -3.24 -0.65 -5.25
C VAL A 62 -2.05 0.26 -5.04
N ALA A 63 -1.92 1.31 -5.84
CA ALA A 63 -0.78 2.22 -5.77
C ALA A 63 -1.24 3.65 -5.44
N PHE A 64 -0.51 4.29 -4.52
CA PHE A 64 -0.63 5.71 -4.24
C PHE A 64 0.71 6.34 -4.55
N GLU A 65 0.82 7.02 -5.68
CA GLU A 65 2.03 7.68 -6.12
C GLU A 65 1.93 9.17 -5.86
N ASP A 66 2.89 9.76 -5.15
CA ASP A 66 2.94 11.21 -4.90
C ASP A 66 1.61 11.78 -4.33
N CYS A 67 0.90 10.99 -3.53
CA CYS A 67 -0.42 11.36 -3.00
C CYS A 67 -0.34 12.15 -1.68
N GLY A 68 0.88 12.47 -1.22
CA GLY A 68 1.11 13.18 0.03
C GLY A 68 0.90 12.32 1.28
N ILE A 69 0.97 10.99 1.16
CA ILE A 69 0.88 10.09 2.33
C ILE A 69 2.20 10.17 3.10
N ASP A 70 2.18 10.84 4.24
CA ASP A 70 3.35 10.98 5.11
C ASP A 70 3.51 9.77 6.06
N THR A 71 4.41 9.91 7.03
CA THR A 71 4.69 8.85 8.02
C THR A 71 3.49 8.56 8.92
N HIS A 72 2.70 9.58 9.28
CA HIS A 72 1.50 9.40 10.10
C HIS A 72 0.43 8.67 9.30
N GLY A 73 0.18 9.11 8.06
CA GLY A 73 -0.75 8.46 7.14
C GLY A 73 -0.36 7.00 6.87
N ALA A 74 0.90 6.73 6.58
CA ALA A 74 1.41 5.37 6.37
C ALA A 74 1.26 4.48 7.63
N THR A 75 1.46 5.03 8.83
CA THR A 75 1.23 4.32 10.10
C THR A 75 -0.25 4.03 10.32
N ALA A 76 -1.13 4.98 10.04
CA ALA A 76 -2.58 4.80 10.11
C ALA A 76 -3.07 3.76 9.10
N LEU A 77 -2.52 3.75 7.89
CA LEU A 77 -2.80 2.72 6.89
C LEU A 77 -2.38 1.34 7.41
N ALA A 78 -1.18 1.20 7.99
CA ALA A 78 -0.72 -0.05 8.59
C ALA A 78 -1.68 -0.55 9.69
N ASN A 79 -2.14 0.33 10.57
CA ASN A 79 -3.14 -0.02 11.58
C ASN A 79 -4.47 -0.52 10.96
N GLY A 80 -4.91 0.12 9.87
CA GLY A 80 -6.11 -0.27 9.12
C GLY A 80 -5.98 -1.58 8.33
N LEU A 81 -4.76 -2.11 8.19
CA LEU A 81 -4.47 -3.38 7.53
C LEU A 81 -4.35 -4.56 8.49
N ARG A 82 -4.31 -4.36 9.82
CA ARG A 82 -4.21 -5.48 10.76
C ARG A 82 -5.32 -6.52 10.51
N ASN A 83 -4.95 -7.80 10.59
CA ASN A 83 -5.85 -8.94 10.34
C ASN A 83 -6.50 -8.93 8.94
N THR A 84 -5.81 -8.39 7.93
CA THR A 84 -6.29 -8.40 6.54
C THR A 84 -5.88 -9.69 5.83
N HIS A 85 -6.84 -10.41 5.29
CA HIS A 85 -6.62 -11.66 4.54
C HIS A 85 -7.06 -11.47 3.08
N ALA A 86 -6.09 -11.36 2.17
CA ALA A 86 -6.36 -11.24 0.75
C ALA A 86 -6.51 -12.62 0.08
N ARG A 87 -7.46 -12.74 -0.86
CA ARG A 87 -7.71 -13.99 -1.61
C ARG A 87 -6.52 -14.38 -2.50
N HIS A 88 -5.87 -13.37 -3.06
CA HIS A 88 -4.66 -13.49 -3.87
C HIS A 88 -3.63 -12.49 -3.34
N ARG A 89 -2.39 -12.60 -3.79
CA ARG A 89 -1.36 -11.64 -3.38
C ARG A 89 -1.74 -10.23 -3.85
N THR A 90 -1.94 -9.31 -2.90
CA THR A 90 -2.18 -7.90 -3.17
C THR A 90 -0.98 -7.06 -2.75
N ILE A 91 -0.47 -6.25 -3.66
CA ILE A 91 0.63 -5.30 -3.43
C ILE A 91 0.04 -3.90 -3.21
N ILE A 92 0.43 -3.26 -2.11
CA ILE A 92 0.11 -1.87 -1.81
C ILE A 92 1.38 -1.06 -2.03
N ASP A 93 1.41 -0.21 -3.06
CA ASP A 93 2.58 0.60 -3.39
C ASP A 93 2.47 2.02 -2.81
N LEU A 94 3.39 2.35 -1.91
CA LEU A 94 3.56 3.67 -1.29
C LEU A 94 4.95 4.25 -1.58
N SER A 95 5.77 3.60 -2.42
CA SER A 95 7.19 3.90 -2.60
C SER A 95 7.49 5.29 -3.17
N ARG A 96 6.48 5.95 -3.73
CA ARG A 96 6.54 7.34 -4.19
C ARG A 96 5.90 8.33 -3.21
N ASN A 97 5.88 8.01 -1.92
CA ASN A 97 5.51 8.98 -0.88
C ASN A 97 6.63 9.13 0.15
N LYS A 98 6.61 10.23 0.91
CA LYS A 98 7.62 10.53 1.94
C LYS A 98 7.33 9.75 3.22
N VAL A 99 7.61 8.45 3.19
CA VAL A 99 7.39 7.54 4.33
C VAL A 99 8.71 7.32 5.08
N LEU A 100 8.70 7.57 6.39
CA LEU A 100 9.87 7.39 7.26
C LEU A 100 9.82 6.05 8.02
N ILE A 101 10.93 5.78 8.71
CA ILE A 101 11.26 4.63 9.57
C ILE A 101 10.09 4.13 10.42
N ALA A 102 9.41 5.04 11.12
CA ALA A 102 8.35 4.68 12.07
C ALA A 102 7.19 3.95 11.38
N ALA A 103 6.84 4.35 10.16
CA ALA A 103 5.79 3.69 9.39
C ALA A 103 6.22 2.29 8.93
N ALA A 104 7.49 2.07 8.58
CA ALA A 104 7.99 0.75 8.22
C ALA A 104 7.83 -0.26 9.36
N ARG A 105 8.15 0.14 10.60
CA ARG A 105 7.96 -0.70 11.80
C ARG A 105 6.48 -1.02 12.05
N ALA A 106 5.61 -0.02 11.88
CA ALA A 106 4.16 -0.23 11.97
C ALA A 106 3.66 -1.22 10.91
N MET A 107 4.19 -1.13 9.69
CA MET A 107 3.85 -2.04 8.60
C MET A 107 4.35 -3.47 8.83
N LEU A 108 5.55 -3.66 9.41
CA LEU A 108 6.02 -4.99 9.82
C LEU A 108 5.06 -5.62 10.84
N SER A 109 4.69 -4.88 11.89
CA SER A 109 3.75 -5.36 12.90
C SER A 109 2.36 -5.66 12.31
N ALA A 110 1.89 -4.87 11.35
CA ALA A 110 0.62 -5.12 10.68
C ALA A 110 0.68 -6.37 9.77
N LEU A 111 1.72 -6.49 8.95
CA LEU A 111 1.89 -7.59 8.00
C LEU A 111 2.08 -8.94 8.68
N ALA A 112 2.60 -8.97 9.91
CA ALA A 112 2.66 -10.18 10.75
C ALA A 112 1.27 -10.79 11.01
N THR A 113 0.20 -10.00 10.89
CA THR A 113 -1.19 -10.43 11.09
C THR A 113 -1.96 -10.57 9.78
N CYS A 114 -1.33 -10.28 8.64
CA CYS A 114 -1.97 -10.33 7.34
C CYS A 114 -1.68 -11.66 6.64
N THR A 115 -2.49 -12.00 5.63
CA THR A 115 -2.20 -13.09 4.70
C THR A 115 -2.30 -12.57 3.27
N ASN A 116 -1.32 -12.94 2.43
CA ASN A 116 -1.25 -12.54 1.02
C ASN A 116 -1.23 -11.01 0.79
N VAL A 117 -0.71 -10.23 1.74
CA VAL A 117 -0.55 -8.77 1.59
C VAL A 117 0.94 -8.44 1.47
N SER A 118 1.28 -7.54 0.57
CA SER A 118 2.64 -7.00 0.44
C SER A 118 2.59 -5.48 0.37
N ILE A 119 3.57 -4.80 0.96
CA ILE A 119 3.63 -3.33 0.98
C ILE A 119 4.98 -2.89 0.44
N LYS A 120 4.97 -2.02 -0.57
CA LYS A 120 6.18 -1.46 -1.16
C LYS A 120 6.42 -0.03 -0.65
N LEU A 121 7.64 0.22 -0.19
CA LEU A 121 8.09 1.46 0.44
C LEU A 121 9.36 2.00 -0.22
N THR A 122 9.67 3.27 0.04
CA THR A 122 10.86 3.95 -0.49
C THR A 122 12.15 3.42 0.14
N ASN A 123 13.26 3.39 -0.64
CA ASN A 123 14.58 2.88 -0.19
C ASN A 123 15.22 3.57 1.00
N SER A 124 14.73 4.74 1.42
CA SER A 124 15.32 5.51 2.54
C SER A 124 15.37 4.71 3.84
N LEU A 125 14.76 3.53 3.84
CA LEU A 125 14.69 2.54 4.90
C LEU A 125 15.84 1.50 4.89
N ARG A 126 16.83 1.58 3.96
CA ARG A 126 17.98 0.65 3.92
C ARG A 126 18.90 0.69 5.14
N THR A 127 18.90 1.80 5.88
CA THR A 127 19.75 1.98 7.06
C THR A 127 19.13 1.46 8.35
N LEU A 128 17.98 0.79 8.29
CA LEU A 128 17.11 0.67 9.46
C LEU A 128 17.26 -0.53 10.36
N SER A 129 18.16 -1.47 10.05
CA SER A 129 18.29 -2.69 10.86
C SER A 129 16.92 -3.34 11.18
N VAL A 130 15.99 -3.25 10.23
CA VAL A 130 14.62 -3.80 10.39
C VAL A 130 14.57 -5.27 10.06
N ASP A 131 15.68 -5.87 9.60
CA ASP A 131 15.78 -7.28 9.25
C ASP A 131 15.47 -8.17 10.46
N ASP A 132 15.99 -7.84 11.64
CA ASP A 132 15.71 -8.58 12.88
C ASP A 132 14.24 -8.47 13.28
N GLN A 133 13.64 -7.28 13.16
CA GLN A 133 12.23 -7.05 13.48
C GLN A 133 11.32 -7.77 12.48
N ALA A 134 11.67 -7.75 11.20
CA ALA A 134 10.92 -8.44 10.16
C ALA A 134 10.99 -9.96 10.37
N LYS A 135 12.18 -10.50 10.68
CA LYS A 135 12.37 -11.90 11.02
C LYS A 135 11.53 -12.31 12.25
N GLN A 136 11.56 -11.50 13.32
CA GLN A 136 10.74 -11.74 14.52
C GLN A 136 9.24 -11.68 14.22
N ALA A 137 8.82 -10.78 13.33
CA ALA A 137 7.44 -10.59 12.92
C ALA A 137 6.96 -11.61 11.88
N GLY A 138 7.82 -12.51 11.39
CA GLY A 138 7.47 -13.41 10.29
C GLY A 138 7.16 -12.65 9.00
N VAL A 139 7.87 -11.56 8.72
CA VAL A 139 7.71 -10.77 7.49
C VAL A 139 8.98 -10.89 6.67
N THR A 140 8.86 -11.22 5.39
CA THR A 140 10.02 -11.26 4.48
C THR A 140 10.21 -9.89 3.84
N ILE A 141 11.47 -9.42 3.79
CA ILE A 141 11.84 -8.19 3.10
C ILE A 141 12.50 -8.54 1.76
N GLU A 142 11.96 -8.00 0.67
CA GLU A 142 12.59 -7.99 -0.64
C GLU A 142 13.13 -6.59 -0.93
N TRP A 143 14.44 -6.49 -1.16
CA TRP A 143 15.10 -5.23 -1.50
C TRP A 143 15.22 -5.10 -3.02
N CYS A 144 14.67 -4.04 -3.64
CA CYS A 144 14.84 -3.84 -5.08
C CYS A 144 16.32 -3.60 -5.44
N GLN A 145 16.78 -4.19 -6.55
CA GLN A 145 18.15 -4.06 -7.06
C GLN A 145 18.47 -2.63 -7.55
N ARG A 146 19.76 -2.28 -7.50
CA ARG A 146 20.34 -0.93 -7.48
C ARG A 146 20.08 -0.04 -8.72
N ASP A 147 19.62 -0.57 -9.85
CA ASP A 147 19.98 0.04 -11.15
C ASP A 147 18.82 0.46 -12.07
N VAL A 148 17.58 0.60 -11.57
CA VAL A 148 16.46 1.11 -12.40
C VAL A 148 15.68 2.21 -11.67
N TRP A 149 15.55 3.35 -12.34
CA TRP A 149 14.66 4.45 -11.94
C TRP A 149 13.19 4.08 -12.25
N PRO A 150 12.21 4.34 -11.37
CA PRO A 150 12.31 5.14 -10.15
C PRO A 150 12.92 4.36 -8.99
N SER A 151 13.75 5.07 -8.22
CA SER A 151 14.49 4.68 -7.02
C SER A 151 13.97 3.44 -6.29
N CYS A 152 14.77 2.36 -6.35
CA CYS A 152 14.80 1.17 -5.51
C CYS A 152 13.80 1.20 -4.34
N GLY A 153 12.70 0.46 -4.41
CA GLY A 153 11.85 0.25 -3.22
C GLY A 153 12.41 -0.84 -2.30
N LEU A 154 11.77 -1.03 -1.15
CA LEU A 154 11.72 -2.34 -0.50
C LEU A 154 10.28 -2.81 -0.49
N THR A 155 10.07 -4.12 -0.61
CA THR A 155 8.76 -4.75 -0.48
C THR A 155 8.75 -5.62 0.77
N LEU A 156 7.80 -5.36 1.64
CA LEU A 156 7.50 -6.20 2.80
C LEU A 156 6.41 -7.20 2.39
N HIS A 157 6.56 -8.47 2.75
CA HIS A 157 5.53 -9.47 2.48
C HIS A 157 5.10 -10.17 3.76
N SER A 158 3.79 -10.26 4.00
CA SER A 158 3.24 -11.15 5.02
C SER A 158 3.65 -12.60 4.71
N THR A 159 4.13 -13.35 5.70
CA THR A 159 4.20 -14.81 5.55
C THR A 159 2.83 -15.38 5.86
N GLY A 160 2.23 -16.10 4.91
CA GLY A 160 0.96 -16.77 5.15
C GLY A 160 1.19 -17.96 6.08
N THR A 161 0.63 -17.90 7.29
CA THR A 161 0.35 -19.08 8.11
C THR A 161 -1.14 -19.37 8.05
#